data_AF-A0A3N9VIN1-F1
#
_entry.id   AF-A0A3N9VIN1-F1
#
_cell.length_a   1.000
_cell.length_b   1.000
_cell.length_c   1.000
_cell.angle_alpha   90.00
_cell.angle_beta   90.00
_cell.angle_gamma   90.00
#
_symmetry.space_group_name_H-M   'P 1'
#
loop_
_entity.id
_entity.type
_entity.pdbx_description
1 polymer ?
#
loop_
_entity_poly.entity_id
_entity_poly.type
_entity_poly.pdbx_seq_one_letter_code
_entity_poly.pdbx_strand_id
1 'polypeptide(L)' 'MEFFQCPCPQRGEVKLDGKDQGPNKDDAGNLLVKQCNRGLHFVSLQCSDGKECVSRLVQITDTDPISPLEVPFQCET' A
#
# COMPACT_ATOMS: atom_id res chain seq x y z
N MET A 1 10.87 11.88 5.15
CA MET A 1 10.37 10.50 5.12
C MET A 1 8.87 10.59 5.11
N GLU A 2 8.21 9.81 4.28
CA GLU A 2 6.76 9.88 4.06
C GLU A 2 6.12 8.53 4.42
N PHE A 3 4.80 8.53 4.63
CA PHE A 3 4.03 7.43 5.18
C PHE A 3 2.77 7.20 4.34
N PHE A 4 2.47 5.94 4.07
CA PHE A 4 1.25 5.55 3.36
C PHE A 4 0.70 4.23 3.88
N GLN A 5 -0.57 3.99 3.59
CA GLN A 5 -1.25 2.73 3.86
C GLN A 5 -2.07 2.31 2.65
N CYS A 6 -2.34 1.00 2.54
CA CYS A 6 -3.04 0.42 1.40
C CYS A 6 -4.36 -0.24 1.82
N PRO A 7 -5.44 0.54 2.03
CA PRO A 7 -6.76 -0.02 2.29
C PRO A 7 -7.20 -0.96 1.17
N CYS A 8 -7.54 -2.19 1.53
CA CYS A 8 -8.15 -3.19 0.64
C CYS A 8 -9.05 -4.08 1.50
N PRO A 9 -10.21 -4.56 1.03
CA PRO A 9 -11.02 -5.52 1.80
C PRO A 9 -10.23 -6.78 2.18
N GLN A 10 -9.41 -7.29 1.25
CA GLN A 10 -8.56 -8.46 1.45
C GLN A 10 -7.16 -8.09 1.95
N ARG A 11 -6.45 -9.11 2.45
CA ARG A 11 -5.01 -9.02 2.73
C ARG A 11 -4.22 -9.29 1.46
N GLY A 12 -3.18 -8.51 1.23
CA GLY A 12 -2.26 -8.69 0.11
C GLY A 12 -0.89 -8.05 0.38
N GLU A 13 0.06 -8.33 -0.48
CA GLU A 13 1.44 -7.84 -0.42
C GLU A 13 1.57 -6.51 -1.15
N VAL A 14 2.10 -5.48 -0.49
CA VAL A 14 2.27 -4.15 -1.04
C VAL A 14 3.61 -4.07 -1.77
N LYS A 15 3.60 -3.57 -3.01
CA LYS A 15 4.82 -3.25 -3.75
C LYS A 15 4.91 -1.74 -3.97
N LEU A 16 6.09 -1.19 -3.73
CA LEU A 16 6.43 0.21 -3.98
C LEU A 16 7.58 0.25 -4.99
N ASP A 17 7.33 0.82 -6.16
CA ASP A 17 8.28 0.85 -7.29
C ASP A 17 8.83 -0.55 -7.62
N GLY A 18 7.96 -1.56 -7.55
CA GLY A 18 8.29 -2.96 -7.77
C GLY A 18 8.98 -3.66 -6.59
N LYS A 19 9.26 -2.97 -5.48
CA LYS A 19 9.88 -3.54 -4.29
C LYS A 19 8.83 -3.93 -3.26
N ASP A 20 8.92 -5.16 -2.78
CA ASP A 20 8.04 -5.68 -1.73
C ASP A 20 8.20 -4.88 -0.41
N GLN A 21 7.07 -4.49 0.16
CA GLN A 21 6.94 -3.78 1.44
C GLN A 21 6.22 -4.65 2.49
N GLY A 22 5.92 -5.91 2.18
CA GLY A 22 5.15 -6.81 3.00
C GLY A 22 3.65 -6.52 2.98
N PRO A 23 2.88 -7.10 3.91
CA PRO A 23 1.43 -7.12 3.79
C PRO A 23 0.80 -5.76 4.07
N ASN A 24 -0.37 -5.49 3.48
CA ASN A 24 -1.14 -4.28 3.75
C ASN A 24 -1.82 -4.28 5.12
N LYS A 25 -2.03 -5.46 5.71
CA LYS A 25 -2.69 -5.66 7.00
C LYS A 25 -1.94 -6.67 7.88
N ASP A 26 -2.09 -6.52 9.19
CA ASP A 26 -1.69 -7.55 10.16
C ASP A 26 -2.68 -8.73 10.20
N ASP A 27 -2.44 -9.69 11.10
CA ASP A 27 -3.30 -10.87 11.27
C ASP A 27 -4.68 -10.53 11.89
N ALA A 28 -4.80 -9.38 12.56
CA ALA A 28 -6.04 -8.86 13.13
C ALA A 28 -6.85 -8.00 12.12
N GLY A 29 -6.29 -7.74 10.93
CA GLY A 29 -6.92 -6.96 9.87
C GLY A 29 -6.67 -5.45 9.95
N ASN A 30 -5.81 -4.98 10.86
CA ASN A 30 -5.45 -3.57 10.96
C ASN A 30 -4.49 -3.20 9.83
N LEU A 31 -4.64 -1.98 9.28
CA LEU A 31 -3.76 -1.49 8.23
C LEU A 31 -2.34 -1.24 8.76
N LEU A 32 -1.36 -1.68 7.98
CA LEU A 32 0.06 -1.47 8.28
C LEU A 32 0.57 -0.24 7.53
N VAL A 33 1.14 0.69 8.28
CA VAL A 33 1.79 1.88 7.74
C VAL A 33 3.12 1.50 7.10
N LYS A 34 3.37 2.04 5.91
CA LYS A 34 4.60 1.86 5.13
C LYS A 34 5.36 3.18 5.04
N GLN A 35 6.68 3.09 4.94
CA GLN A 35 7.57 4.25 4.85
C GLN A 35 8.18 4.34 3.46
N CYS A 36 8.30 5.54 2.92
CA CYS A 36 8.97 5.79 1.66
C CYS A 36 9.70 7.13 1.64
N ASN A 37 10.46 7.35 0.57
CA ASN A 37 10.97 8.68 0.26
C ASN A 37 9.81 9.57 -0.23
N ARG A 38 10.02 10.89 -0.17
CA ARG A 38 9.09 11.83 -0.80
C ARG A 38 9.20 11.70 -2.31
N GLY A 39 8.06 11.65 -3.00
CA GLY A 39 8.05 11.65 -4.45
C GLY A 39 6.85 10.97 -5.08
N LEU A 40 6.97 10.76 -6.39
CA LEU A 40 6.00 10.03 -7.19
C LEU A 40 6.38 8.55 -7.18
N HIS A 41 5.44 7.68 -6.82
CA HIS A 41 5.66 6.25 -6.65
C HIS A 41 4.62 5.42 -7.36
N PHE A 42 5.04 4.27 -7.89
CA PHE A 42 4.12 3.21 -8.31
C PHE A 42 3.82 2.31 -7.11
N VAL A 43 2.56 2.32 -6.66
CA VAL A 43 2.09 1.44 -5.60
C VAL A 43 1.19 0.38 -6.22
N SER A 44 1.46 -0.89 -5.92
CA SER A 44 0.56 -2.00 -6.27
C SER A 44 0.34 -2.91 -5.07
N LEU A 45 -0.74 -3.69 -5.14
CA LEU A 45 -1.10 -4.64 -4.10
C LEU A 45 -1.38 -6.00 -4.75
N GLN A 46 -0.63 -7.02 -4.35
CA GLN A 46 -0.82 -8.38 -4.82
C GLN A 46 -1.70 -9.14 -3.83
N CYS A 47 -2.87 -9.58 -4.28
CA CYS A 47 -3.81 -10.37 -3.49
C CYS A 47 -3.23 -11.76 -3.21
N SER A 48 -3.79 -12.45 -2.20
CA SER A 48 -3.32 -13.77 -1.78
C SER A 48 -3.47 -14.89 -2.83
N ASP A 49 -4.31 -14.70 -3.84
CA ASP A 49 -4.45 -15.59 -5.01
C ASP A 49 -3.41 -15.31 -6.11
N GLY A 50 -2.48 -14.37 -5.85
CA GLY A 50 -1.44 -13.96 -6.77
C GLY A 50 -1.87 -12.90 -7.78
N LYS A 51 -3.16 -12.54 -7.84
CA LYS A 51 -3.64 -11.46 -8.71
C LYS A 51 -3.13 -10.12 -8.23
N GLU A 52 -2.62 -9.31 -9.15
CA GLU A 52 -2.21 -7.94 -8.84
C GLU A 52 -3.43 -7.01 -8.98
N CYS A 53 -3.76 -6.29 -7.91
CA CYS A 53 -4.71 -5.17 -7.98
C CYS A 53 -4.18 -4.10 -8.95
N VAL A 54 -5.09 -3.24 -9.41
CA VAL A 54 -4.75 -2.07 -10.23
C VAL A 54 -3.66 -1.24 -9.57
N SER A 55 -2.44 -1.27 -10.14
CA SER A 55 -1.33 -0.43 -9.72
C SER A 55 -1.66 1.05 -9.93
N ARG A 56 -1.21 1.91 -9.02
CA ARG A 56 -1.48 3.35 -9.04
C ARG A 56 -0.19 4.13 -8.97
N LEU A 57 -0.09 5.15 -9.81
CA LEU A 57 0.94 6.18 -9.70
C LEU A 57 0.43 7.25 -8.73
N VAL A 58 1.09 7.42 -7.59
CA VAL A 58 0.67 8.31 -6.51
C VAL A 58 1.80 9.23 -6.07
N GLN A 59 1.46 10.50 -5.84
CA GLN A 59 2.37 11.47 -5.24
C GLN A 59 2.27 11.34 -3.72
N ILE A 60 3.35 10.89 -3.08
CA ILE A 60 3.45 10.77 -1.62
C ILE A 60 4.35 11.90 -1.11
N THR A 61 3.73 12.89 -0.48
CA THR A 61 4.39 14.09 0.05
C THR A 61 3.58 14.67 1.21
N ASP A 62 4.27 15.25 2.19
CA ASP A 62 3.67 15.98 3.31
C ASP A 62 2.76 15.11 4.19
N THR A 63 3.22 13.89 4.47
CA THR A 63 2.55 12.86 5.30
C THR A 63 3.33 12.58 6.58
N ASP A 64 2.67 12.00 7.57
CA ASP A 64 3.27 11.65 8.86
C ASP A 64 2.76 10.28 9.38
N PRO A 65 3.36 9.67 10.41
CA PRO A 65 2.96 8.36 10.91
C PRO A 65 1.53 8.28 11.48
N ILE A 66 0.98 9.42 11.93
CA ILE A 66 -0.38 9.54 12.48
C ILE A 66 -1.38 9.75 11.35
N SER A 67 -0.96 10.47 10.29
CA SER A 67 -1.77 10.81 9.11
C SER A 67 -1.11 10.31 7.82
N PRO A 68 -1.00 8.98 7.60
CA PRO A 68 -0.44 8.43 6.37
C PRO A 68 -1.37 8.66 5.18
N LEU A 69 -0.80 8.75 3.98
CA LEU A 69 -1.60 8.79 2.75
C LEU A 69 -2.32 7.45 2.53
N GLU A 70 -3.62 7.49 2.24
CA GLU A 70 -4.36 6.30 1.84
C GLU A 70 -4.27 6.05 0.34
N VAL A 71 -3.79 4.86 -0.03
CA VAL A 71 -3.78 4.38 -1.41
C VAL A 71 -4.75 3.20 -1.51
N PRO A 72 -6.05 3.44 -1.79
CA PRO A 72 -7.05 2.39 -1.75
C PRO A 72 -6.95 1.46 -2.98
N PHE A 73 -7.07 0.17 -2.71
CA PHE A 73 -7.11 -0.91 -3.69
C PHE A 73 -8.39 -1.73 -3.55
N GLN A 74 -8.74 -2.43 -4.63
CA GLN A 74 -9.81 -3.42 -4.66
C GLN A 74 -9.23 -4.69 -5.29
N CYS A 75 -9.06 -5.73 -4.48
CA CYS A 75 -8.84 -7.08 -5.01
C CYS A 75 -10.14 -7.56 -5.65
N GLU A 76 -10.14 -7.79 -6.97
CA GLU A 76 -11.26 -8.44 -7.64
C GLU A 76 -11.30 -9.92 -7.23
N THR A 77 -12.38 -10.32 -6.55
CA THR A 77 -12.68 -11.72 -6.23
C THR A 77 -12.96 -12.51 -7.49
#